data_AF-A0A7G8VHN0-F1
#
_entry.id   AF-A0A7G8VHN0-F1
#
_cell.length_a   1.000
_cell.length_b   1.000
_cell.length_c   1.000
_cell.angle_alpha   90.00
_cell.angle_beta   90.00
_cell.angle_gamma   90.00
#
_symmetry.space_group_name_H-M   'P 1'
#
loop_
_entity.id
_entity.type
_entity.pdbx_description
1 polymer ?
#
loop_
_entity_poly.entity_id
_entity_poly.type
_entity_poly.pdbx_seq_one_letter_code
_entity_poly.pdbx_strand_id
1 'polypeptide(L)'
;MPEAKNMSYAEIQKRIKDMDAERAVLEAALQAKRGEEIKVLADAYAKKLQAGGFSISEGINALAPYDTTKARRSGVAPRPPREVETGTTYKNPETGETWIAGAKGRVVGWLQAQINAGKSAASFATDA
;
A
#
# COMPACT_ATOMS: atom_id res chain seq x y z
N MET A 1 35.95 -11.88 -19.19
CA MET A 1 35.08 -11.72 -20.39
C MET A 1 35.91 -11.24 -21.59
N PRO A 2 36.69 -12.12 -22.23
CA PRO A 2 37.50 -11.76 -23.40
C PRO A 2 36.73 -11.73 -24.73
N GLU A 3 35.50 -12.27 -24.81
CA GLU A 3 34.78 -12.44 -26.07
C GLU A 3 34.20 -11.14 -26.66
N ALA A 4 33.70 -10.21 -25.84
CA ALA A 4 33.07 -8.99 -26.33
C ALA A 4 34.06 -8.01 -26.98
N LYS A 5 35.37 -8.12 -26.68
CA LYS A 5 36.41 -7.19 -27.13
C LYS A 5 36.70 -7.28 -28.64
N ASN A 6 36.34 -8.42 -29.26
CA ASN A 6 36.57 -8.69 -30.69
C ASN A 6 35.26 -8.72 -31.51
N MET A 7 34.10 -8.45 -30.90
CA MET A 7 32.80 -8.43 -31.58
C MET A 7 32.51 -7.05 -32.19
N SER A 8 31.84 -7.03 -33.34
CA SER A 8 31.32 -5.79 -33.93
C SER A 8 30.21 -5.18 -33.08
N TYR A 9 29.97 -3.88 -33.22
CA TYR A 9 28.90 -3.19 -32.51
C TYR A 9 27.51 -3.83 -32.74
N ALA A 10 27.23 -4.30 -33.96
CA ALA A 10 25.99 -4.98 -34.30
C ALA A 10 25.86 -6.35 -33.59
N GLU A 11 26.96 -7.10 -33.49
CA GLU A 11 27.00 -8.37 -32.77
C GLU A 11 26.80 -8.18 -31.26
N ILE A 12 27.41 -7.12 -30.69
CA ILE A 12 27.21 -6.76 -29.29
C ILE A 12 25.74 -6.39 -29.02
N GLN A 13 25.12 -5.58 -29.87
CA GLN A 13 23.70 -5.24 -29.74
C GLN A 13 22.78 -6.46 -29.83
N LYS A 14 23.05 -7.36 -30.78
CA LYS A 14 22.30 -8.61 -30.90
C LYS A 14 22.47 -9.47 -29.65
N ARG A 15 23.69 -9.61 -29.15
CA ARG A 15 23.97 -10.38 -27.94
C ARG A 15 23.26 -9.84 -26.71
N ILE A 16 23.19 -8.52 -26.54
CA ILE A 16 22.42 -7.89 -25.45
C ILE A 16 20.94 -8.26 -25.56
N LYS A 17 20.33 -8.15 -26.74
CA LYS A 17 18.92 -8.51 -26.95
C LYS A 17 18.65 -9.99 -26.66
N ASP A 18 19.54 -10.87 -27.10
CA ASP A 18 19.42 -12.31 -26.85
C ASP A 18 19.52 -12.62 -25.33
N MET A 19 20.44 -11.95 -24.62
CA MET A 19 20.58 -12.08 -23.16
C MET A 19 19.36 -11.53 -22.41
N ASP A 20 18.76 -10.43 -22.88
CA ASP A 20 17.55 -9.88 -22.26
C ASP A 20 16.34 -10.82 -22.46
N ALA A 21 16.22 -11.42 -23.64
CA ALA A 21 15.20 -12.43 -23.90
C ALA A 21 15.40 -13.68 -23.03
N GLU A 22 16.63 -14.16 -22.90
CA GLU A 22 16.98 -15.30 -22.05
C GLU A 22 16.69 -14.99 -20.57
N ARG A 23 17.02 -13.78 -20.09
CA ARG A 23 16.67 -13.32 -18.74
C ARG A 23 15.17 -13.33 -18.50
N ALA A 24 14.38 -12.80 -19.44
CA ALA A 24 12.93 -12.77 -19.29
C ALA A 24 12.32 -14.19 -19.18
N VAL A 25 12.83 -15.15 -19.95
CA VAL A 25 12.40 -16.56 -19.87
C VAL A 25 12.78 -17.17 -18.51
N LEU A 26 14.01 -16.95 -18.05
CA LEU A 26 14.48 -17.45 -16.75
C LEU A 26 13.71 -16.84 -15.59
N GLU A 27 13.40 -15.55 -15.63
CA GLU A 27 12.57 -14.88 -14.63
C GLU A 27 11.16 -15.47 -14.58
N ALA A 28 10.53 -15.70 -15.75
CA ALA A 28 9.22 -16.33 -15.81
C ALA A 28 9.25 -17.76 -15.22
N ALA A 29 10.27 -18.56 -15.57
CA ALA A 29 10.48 -19.89 -15.02
C ALA A 29 10.70 -19.87 -13.51
N LEU A 30 11.47 -18.89 -13.00
CA LEU A 30 11.70 -18.71 -11.57
C LEU A 30 10.40 -18.37 -10.83
N GLN A 31 9.57 -17.47 -11.38
CA GLN A 31 8.28 -17.14 -10.76
C GLN A 31 7.32 -18.33 -10.75
N ALA A 32 7.29 -19.12 -11.84
CA ALA A 32 6.50 -20.34 -11.89
C ALA A 32 6.94 -21.34 -10.82
N LYS A 33 8.25 -21.59 -10.70
CA LYS A 33 8.81 -22.49 -9.66
C LYS A 33 8.55 -21.99 -8.25
N ARG A 34 8.69 -20.69 -8.02
CA ARG A 34 8.37 -20.06 -6.73
C ARG A 34 6.89 -20.27 -6.36
N GLY A 35 5.97 -20.16 -7.32
CA GLY A 35 4.55 -20.41 -7.10
C GLY A 35 4.28 -21.86 -6.69
N GLU A 36 4.91 -22.82 -7.37
CA GLU A 36 4.82 -24.26 -7.04
C GLU A 36 5.36 -24.55 -5.63
N GLU A 37 6.54 -24.03 -5.29
CA GLU A 37 7.16 -24.24 -3.97
C GLU A 37 6.31 -23.67 -2.84
N ILE A 38 5.79 -22.45 -3.00
CA ILE A 38 4.90 -21.84 -2.01
C ILE A 38 3.64 -22.69 -1.83
N LYS A 39 3.07 -23.22 -2.91
CA LYS A 39 1.88 -24.09 -2.82
C LYS A 39 2.16 -25.37 -2.04
N VAL A 40 3.29 -26.03 -2.31
CA VAL A 40 3.69 -27.25 -1.58
C VAL A 40 3.87 -26.96 -0.08
N LEU A 41 4.50 -25.83 0.25
CA LEU A 41 4.67 -25.41 1.65
C LEU A 41 3.33 -25.10 2.31
N ALA A 42 2.42 -24.41 1.62
CA ALA A 42 1.08 -24.11 2.11
C ALA A 42 0.26 -25.39 2.34
N ASP A 43 0.32 -26.35 1.43
CA ASP A 43 -0.36 -27.64 1.55
C ASP A 43 0.20 -28.46 2.74
N ALA A 44 1.53 -28.47 2.90
CA ALA A 44 2.18 -29.13 4.03
C ALA A 44 1.79 -28.47 5.37
N TYR A 45 1.71 -27.15 5.40
CA TYR A 45 1.28 -26.39 6.57
C TYR A 45 -0.18 -26.69 6.94
N ALA A 46 -1.09 -26.65 5.98
CA ALA A 46 -2.51 -26.96 6.17
C ALA A 46 -2.70 -28.38 6.71
N LYS A 47 -2.00 -29.37 6.14
CA LYS A 47 -2.04 -30.76 6.62
C LYS A 47 -1.55 -30.89 8.07
N LYS A 48 -0.49 -30.18 8.44
CA LYS A 48 0.03 -30.18 9.83
C LYS A 48 -0.95 -29.58 10.82
N LEU A 49 -1.63 -28.48 10.46
CA LEU A 49 -2.66 -27.89 11.30
C LEU A 49 -3.84 -28.85 11.51
N GLN A 50 -4.34 -29.44 10.42
CA GLN A 50 -5.43 -30.40 10.47
C GLN A 50 -5.07 -31.65 11.30
N ALA A 51 -3.85 -32.17 11.15
CA ALA A 51 -3.36 -33.28 11.95
C ALA A 51 -3.26 -32.95 13.46
N GLY A 52 -2.99 -31.68 13.79
CA GLY A 52 -3.00 -31.18 15.16
C GLY A 52 -4.38 -30.79 15.69
N GLY A 53 -5.44 -30.91 14.89
CA GLY A 53 -6.79 -30.49 15.26
C GLY A 53 -7.02 -28.97 15.24
N PHE A 54 -6.10 -28.20 14.66
CA PHE A 54 -6.22 -26.75 14.56
C PHE A 54 -6.92 -26.32 13.27
N SER A 55 -7.63 -25.20 13.33
CA SER A 55 -8.18 -24.53 12.16
C SER A 55 -7.08 -23.76 11.39
N ILE A 56 -7.31 -23.53 10.10
CA ILE A 56 -6.41 -22.71 9.27
C ILE A 56 -6.32 -21.28 9.79
N SER A 57 -7.43 -20.71 10.31
CA SER A 57 -7.46 -19.37 10.88
C SER A 57 -6.58 -19.23 12.12
N GLU A 58 -6.56 -20.23 13.00
CA GLU A 58 -5.67 -20.24 14.16
C GLU A 58 -4.20 -20.27 13.73
N GLY A 59 -3.89 -21.06 12.70
CA GLY A 59 -2.57 -21.06 12.10
C GLY A 59 -2.14 -19.69 11.55
N ILE A 60 -3.00 -19.03 10.78
CA ILE A 60 -2.73 -17.68 10.25
C ILE A 60 -2.48 -16.68 11.39
N ASN A 61 -3.28 -16.75 12.47
CA ASN A 61 -3.07 -15.90 13.64
C ASN A 61 -1.72 -16.19 14.33
N ALA A 62 -1.33 -17.46 14.42
CA ALA A 62 -0.04 -17.87 14.98
C ALA A 62 1.16 -17.42 14.12
N LEU A 63 0.95 -17.15 12.82
CA LEU A 63 1.97 -16.59 11.93
C LEU A 63 2.17 -15.08 12.11
N ALA A 64 1.24 -14.37 12.76
CA ALA A 64 1.28 -12.91 12.88
C ALA A 64 2.59 -12.33 13.46
N PRO A 65 3.24 -12.94 14.48
CA PRO A 65 4.52 -12.45 15.01
C PRO A 65 5.69 -12.54 14.01
N TYR A 66 5.58 -13.42 13.01
CA TYR A 66 6.59 -13.62 11.97
C TYR A 66 6.38 -12.68 10.77
N ASP A 67 5.23 -12.02 10.67
CA ASP A 67 4.97 -11.00 9.65
C ASP A 67 5.62 -9.66 10.05
N THR A 68 6.90 -9.52 9.70
CA THR A 68 7.68 -8.30 9.94
C THR A 68 7.22 -7.10 9.09
N THR A 69 6.34 -7.30 8.10
CA THR A 69 5.86 -6.22 7.24
C THR A 69 4.72 -5.42 7.87
N LYS A 70 3.89 -6.05 8.71
CA LYS A 70 2.82 -5.36 9.48
C LYS A 70 3.37 -4.48 10.60
N ALA A 71 4.51 -4.83 11.20
CA ALA A 71 5.14 -4.06 12.27
C ALA A 71 5.46 -2.60 11.87
N ARG A 72 5.62 -2.30 10.57
CA ARG A 72 5.83 -0.93 10.07
C ARG A 72 4.56 -0.07 10.00
N ARG A 73 3.35 -0.64 10.04
CA ARG A 73 2.10 0.15 9.94
C ARG A 73 1.53 0.59 11.29
N SER A 74 2.00 -0.01 12.38
CA SER A 74 1.56 0.33 13.74
C SER A 74 2.14 1.65 14.27
N GLY A 75 3.03 2.30 13.51
CA GLY A 75 3.67 3.56 13.87
C GLY A 75 2.98 4.82 13.33
N VAL A 76 1.72 4.74 12.86
CA VAL A 76 0.96 5.96 12.58
C VAL A 76 0.50 6.51 13.92
N ALA A 77 1.20 7.56 14.39
CA ALA A 77 0.79 8.34 15.55
C ALA A 77 -0.72 8.68 15.46
N PRO A 78 -1.45 8.73 16.59
CA PRO A 78 -2.82 9.21 16.60
C PRO A 78 -2.90 10.51 15.82
N ARG A 79 -3.71 10.52 14.76
CA ARG A 79 -3.93 11.73 13.96
C ARG A 79 -4.38 12.82 14.94
N PRO A 80 -3.76 14.02 14.91
CA PRO A 80 -4.13 15.07 15.84
C PRO A 80 -5.65 15.32 15.78
N PRO A 81 -6.27 15.75 16.89
CA PRO A 81 -7.69 16.06 16.94
C PRO A 81 -8.10 16.90 15.73
N ARG A 82 -9.13 16.46 15.01
CA ARG A 82 -9.62 17.22 13.85
C ARG A 82 -10.24 18.51 14.37
N GLU A 83 -9.82 19.65 13.83
CA GLU A 83 -10.44 20.95 14.13
C GLU A 83 -11.89 21.06 13.63
N VAL A 84 -12.31 20.14 12.75
CA VAL A 84 -13.68 20.05 12.25
C VAL A 84 -14.45 18.94 12.98
N GLU A 85 -15.63 19.30 13.47
CA GLU A 85 -16.56 18.40 14.14
C GLU A 85 -17.40 17.69 13.10
N THR A 86 -17.44 16.36 13.15
CA THR A 86 -18.20 15.56 12.18
C THR A 86 -19.70 15.78 12.40
N GLY A 87 -20.44 16.03 11.32
CA GLY A 87 -21.86 16.39 11.37
C GLY A 87 -22.14 17.90 11.30
N THR A 88 -21.13 18.74 11.54
CA THR A 88 -21.30 20.20 11.49
C THR A 88 -21.23 20.71 10.05
N THR A 89 -22.15 21.62 9.70
CA THR A 89 -22.14 22.33 8.41
C THR A 89 -21.29 23.59 8.55
N TYR A 90 -20.38 23.81 7.61
CA TYR A 90 -19.53 24.99 7.54
C TYR A 90 -19.86 25.81 6.31
N LYS A 91 -19.91 27.14 6.43
CA LYS A 91 -20.21 28.06 5.33
C LYS A 91 -19.03 28.98 5.02
N ASN A 92 -18.64 29.04 3.76
CA ASN A 92 -17.60 29.94 3.28
C ASN A 92 -18.13 31.39 3.30
N PRO A 93 -17.44 32.33 3.98
CA PRO A 93 -17.87 33.73 4.03
C PRO A 93 -17.70 34.48 2.70
N GLU A 94 -16.83 34.02 1.81
CA GLU A 94 -16.50 34.71 0.56
C GLU A 94 -17.39 34.26 -0.59
N THR A 95 -17.72 32.96 -0.66
CA THR A 95 -18.48 32.37 -1.77
C THR A 95 -19.88 31.91 -1.38
N GLY A 96 -20.17 31.78 -0.09
CA GLY A 96 -21.41 31.20 0.42
C GLY A 96 -21.50 29.67 0.30
N GLU A 97 -20.45 29.00 -0.20
CA GLU A 97 -20.38 27.54 -0.33
C GLU A 97 -20.51 26.85 1.03
N THR A 98 -21.35 25.81 1.12
CA THR A 98 -21.52 25.02 2.35
C THR A 98 -20.86 23.65 2.23
N TRP A 99 -20.29 23.16 3.34
CA TRP A 99 -19.66 21.86 3.44
C TRP A 99 -19.99 21.17 4.76
N ILE A 100 -20.46 19.93 4.70
CA ILE A 100 -20.77 19.12 5.88
C ILE A 100 -19.57 18.25 6.24
N ALA A 101 -19.06 18.41 7.46
CA ALA A 101 -17.94 17.62 7.96
C ALA A 101 -18.31 16.15 8.11
N GLY A 102 -17.44 15.28 7.57
CA GLY A 102 -17.63 13.83 7.56
C GLY A 102 -18.17 13.27 6.24
N ALA A 103 -18.82 14.09 5.40
CA ALA A 103 -19.44 13.60 4.16
C ALA A 103 -18.42 13.20 3.07
N LYS A 104 -17.24 13.85 3.02
CA LYS A 104 -16.23 13.63 1.95
C LYS A 104 -14.85 13.19 2.45
N GLY A 105 -14.72 12.81 3.72
CA GLY A 105 -13.49 12.29 4.34
C GLY A 105 -12.30 13.25 4.46
N ARG A 106 -12.22 14.29 3.62
CA ARG A 106 -11.24 15.38 3.66
C ARG A 106 -11.95 16.72 3.88
N VAL A 107 -11.28 17.62 4.60
CA VAL A 107 -11.70 19.02 4.77
C VAL A 107 -11.66 19.71 3.41
N VAL A 108 -12.68 20.51 3.10
CA VAL A 108 -12.75 21.29 1.86
C VAL A 108 -11.64 22.34 1.81
N GLY A 109 -11.10 22.61 0.62
CA GLY A 109 -9.89 23.42 0.45
C GLY A 109 -9.98 24.84 1.03
N TRP A 110 -11.14 25.49 0.92
CA TRP A 110 -11.35 26.82 1.48
C TRP A 110 -11.28 26.82 3.02
N LEU A 111 -11.87 25.81 3.68
CA LEU A 111 -11.87 25.71 5.14
C LEU A 111 -10.47 25.37 5.66
N GLN A 112 -9.76 24.49 4.95
CA GLN A 112 -8.36 24.18 5.25
C GLN A 112 -7.44 25.41 5.11
N ALA A 113 -7.68 26.27 4.11
CA ALA A 113 -6.91 27.51 3.94
C ALA A 113 -7.13 28.48 5.11
N GLN A 114 -8.36 28.61 5.62
CA GLN A 114 -8.66 29.45 6.79
C GLN A 114 -8.04 28.89 8.08
N ILE A 115 -8.07 27.56 8.27
CA ILE A 115 -7.39 26.86 9.36
C ILE A 115 -5.88 27.13 9.32
N ASN A 116 -5.26 26.98 8.15
CA ASN A 116 -3.83 27.25 7.96
C ASN A 116 -3.47 28.73 8.18
N ALA A 117 -4.43 29.64 7.96
CA ALA A 117 -4.30 31.06 8.29
C ALA A 117 -4.52 31.38 9.78
N GLY A 118 -4.69 30.36 10.62
CA GLY A 118 -4.87 30.48 12.07
C GLY A 118 -6.29 30.77 12.53
N LYS A 119 -7.29 30.69 11.64
CA LYS A 119 -8.70 30.87 12.02
C LYS A 119 -9.29 29.55 12.48
N SER A 120 -10.07 29.59 13.55
CA SER A 120 -10.78 28.41 14.06
C SER A 120 -11.90 27.99 13.09
N ALA A 121 -11.97 26.69 12.77
CA ALA A 121 -13.04 26.14 11.96
C ALA A 121 -14.44 26.44 12.52
N ALA A 122 -14.58 26.51 13.86
CA ALA A 122 -15.83 26.83 14.54
C ALA A 122 -16.41 28.20 14.13
N SER A 123 -15.58 29.15 13.73
CA SER A 123 -16.05 30.47 13.25
C SER A 123 -16.82 30.42 11.92
N PHE A 124 -16.73 29.30 11.20
CA PHE A 124 -17.45 29.05 9.96
C PHE A 124 -18.58 28.05 10.12
N ALA A 125 -18.76 27.49 11.33
CA ALA A 125 -19.85 26.57 11.61
C ALA A 125 -21.18 27.33 11.53
N THR A 126 -22.13 26.73 10.82
CA THR A 126 -23.53 27.16 10.84
C THR A 126 -24.28 26.13 11.67
N ASP A 127 -24.89 26.57 12.77
CA ASP A 127 -25.90 25.76 13.44
C ASP A 127 -26.99 25.42 12.42
N ALA A 128 -27.20 24.13 12.22
CA ALA A 128 -28.32 23.61 11.45
C ALA A 128 -29.57 23.60 12.33
#